data_AF-A0A0R1ERR9-F1
#
_entry.id   AF-A0A0R1ERR9-F1
#
_cell.length_a   1.000
_cell.length_b   1.000
_cell.length_c   1.000
_cell.angle_alpha   90.00
_cell.angle_beta   90.00
_cell.angle_gamma   90.00
#
_symmetry.space_group_name_H-M   'P 1'
#
loop_
_entity.id
_entity.type
_entity.pdbx_description
1 polymer ?
#
loop_
_entity_poly.entity_id
_entity_poly.type
_entity_poly.pdbx_seq_one_letter_code
_entity_poly.pdbx_strand_id
1 'polypeptide(L)'
;MTLAKIGKEFGSDMFNAYYSLNDAVYGIYTSTGTRVGAITTDGNGKGILQNLKLGSYYALEEKAPAGYVLNTTKLPFELKYAGQTVAVTTAHVDTADQEQRGTATIEKVDAVTGKQPQGAASLNGAVYELYRAADDKLVKSVTTANNSASVSGLELDDYYCKK
;
A
#
# COMPACT_ATOMS: atom_id res chain seq x y z
N MET A 1 23.18 8.57 -4.02
CA MET A 1 22.27 7.63 -4.67
C MET A 1 20.87 8.23 -4.67
N THR A 2 20.06 7.91 -5.67
CA THR A 2 18.67 8.34 -5.78
C THR A 2 17.75 7.12 -5.74
N LEU A 3 16.62 7.23 -5.06
CA LEU A 3 15.60 6.20 -4.98
C LEU A 3 14.30 6.74 -5.58
N ALA A 4 13.64 5.91 -6.39
CA ALA A 4 12.28 6.15 -6.87
C ALA A 4 11.40 4.97 -6.50
N LYS A 5 10.25 5.27 -5.89
CA LYS A 5 9.23 4.33 -5.45
C LYS A 5 7.94 4.58 -6.23
N ILE A 6 7.29 3.51 -6.66
CA ILE A 6 5.93 3.54 -7.21
C ILE A 6 5.04 2.49 -6.51
N GLY A 7 3.74 2.56 -6.74
CA GLY A 7 2.83 1.46 -6.49
C GLY A 7 2.87 0.42 -7.62
N LYS A 8 2.61 -0.85 -7.29
CA LYS A 8 2.55 -1.93 -8.29
C LYS A 8 1.33 -1.85 -9.18
N GLU A 9 0.22 -1.36 -8.64
CA GLU A 9 -1.06 -1.27 -9.36
C GLU A 9 -1.31 0.14 -9.90
N PHE A 10 -1.04 1.18 -9.10
CA PHE A 10 -1.37 2.57 -9.45
C PHE A 10 -0.18 3.39 -9.97
N GLY A 11 1.02 2.79 -10.00
CA GLY A 11 2.23 3.51 -10.42
C GLY A 11 2.50 4.73 -9.53
N SER A 12 2.66 5.90 -10.13
CA SER A 12 2.84 7.17 -9.42
C SER A 12 1.55 7.92 -9.10
N ASP A 13 0.41 7.46 -9.63
CA ASP A 13 -0.81 8.24 -9.70
C ASP A 13 -1.79 7.79 -8.60
N MET A 14 -1.63 8.37 -7.41
CA MET A 14 -2.53 8.12 -6.29
C MET A 14 -3.90 8.75 -6.58
N PHE A 15 -4.91 7.93 -6.89
CA PHE A 15 -6.24 8.41 -7.27
C PHE A 15 -7.11 8.84 -6.08
N ASN A 16 -6.68 8.58 -4.85
CA ASN A 16 -7.33 9.04 -3.63
C ASN A 16 -6.31 9.32 -2.51
N ALA A 17 -6.79 9.83 -1.38
CA ALA A 17 -5.94 10.24 -0.26
C ALA A 17 -5.50 9.08 0.66
N TYR A 18 -5.99 7.85 0.43
CA TYR A 18 -5.67 6.69 1.25
C TYR A 18 -4.35 6.02 0.83
N TYR A 19 -3.86 6.34 -0.36
CA TYR A 19 -2.56 5.93 -0.87
C TYR A 19 -1.62 7.12 -0.99
N SER A 20 -0.37 6.95 -0.57
CA SER A 20 0.66 7.98 -0.69
C SER A 20 2.00 7.34 -0.99
N LEU A 21 2.85 8.05 -1.73
CA LEU A 21 4.27 7.71 -1.88
C LEU A 21 5.18 8.52 -0.94
N ASN A 22 4.61 9.48 -0.21
CA ASN A 22 5.35 10.33 0.73
C ASN A 22 5.70 9.55 2.00
N ASP A 23 6.81 9.93 2.62
CA ASP A 23 7.21 9.46 3.95
C ASP A 23 7.50 7.96 4.09
N ALA A 24 7.76 7.26 2.97
CA ALA A 24 8.40 5.94 3.01
C ALA A 24 9.84 6.11 3.48
N VAL A 25 10.30 5.26 4.39
CA VAL A 25 11.66 5.35 4.96
C VAL A 25 12.47 4.13 4.53
N TYR A 26 13.58 4.38 3.87
CA TYR A 26 14.56 3.36 3.49
C TYR A 26 15.84 3.55 4.30
N GLY A 27 16.21 2.53 5.08
CA GLY A 27 17.53 2.44 5.68
C GLY A 27 18.55 2.05 4.60
N ILE A 28 19.71 2.72 4.61
CA ILE A 28 20.83 2.39 3.72
C ILE A 28 21.91 1.68 4.52
N TYR A 29 22.32 0.52 4.04
CA TYR A 29 23.25 -0.36 4.73
C TYR A 29 24.42 -0.74 3.84
N THR A 30 25.60 -0.93 4.42
CA THR A 30 26.72 -1.60 3.74
C THR A 30 26.36 -3.06 3.43
N SER A 31 27.11 -3.70 2.54
CA SER A 31 26.98 -5.16 2.28
C SER A 31 27.11 -6.03 3.54
N THR A 32 27.84 -5.55 4.55
CA THR A 32 28.01 -6.22 5.86
C THR A 32 26.89 -5.93 6.86
N GLY A 33 25.90 -5.11 6.49
CA GLY A 33 24.73 -4.82 7.31
C GLY A 33 24.88 -3.65 8.29
N THR A 34 25.91 -2.81 8.14
CA THR A 34 26.04 -1.58 8.94
C THR A 34 25.18 -0.48 8.34
N ARG A 35 24.29 0.14 9.13
CA ARG A 35 23.46 1.27 8.69
C ARG A 35 24.32 2.52 8.55
N VAL A 36 24.26 3.16 7.39
CA VAL A 36 25.07 4.35 7.04
C VAL A 36 24.24 5.60 6.77
N GLY A 37 22.91 5.45 6.68
CA GLY A 37 22.01 6.57 6.47
C GLY A 37 20.58 6.12 6.23
N ALA A 38 19.73 7.07 5.85
CA ALA A 38 18.35 6.81 5.50
C ALA A 38 17.91 7.72 4.35
N ILE A 39 16.87 7.30 3.65
CA ILE A 39 16.15 8.08 2.65
C ILE A 39 14.69 8.14 3.06
N THR A 40 14.10 9.32 2.98
CA THR A 40 12.65 9.51 3.07
C THR A 40 12.15 9.96 1.71
N THR A 41 11.11 9.31 1.20
CA THR A 41 10.51 9.68 -0.09
C THR A 41 9.64 10.93 0.06
N ASP A 42 9.66 11.77 -0.98
CA ASP A 42 8.72 12.87 -1.16
C ASP A 42 7.38 12.39 -1.74
N GLY A 43 6.45 13.32 -1.98
CA GLY A 43 5.14 13.02 -2.58
C GLY A 43 5.19 12.42 -3.99
N ASN A 44 6.32 12.52 -4.69
CA ASN A 44 6.55 11.87 -5.98
C ASN A 44 7.23 10.49 -5.84
N GLY A 45 7.36 9.98 -4.62
CA GLY A 45 8.05 8.73 -4.33
C GLY A 45 9.57 8.81 -4.48
N LYS A 46 10.16 10.01 -4.49
CA LYS A 46 11.59 10.20 -4.75
C LYS A 46 12.35 10.58 -3.49
N GLY A 47 13.57 10.09 -3.36
CA GLY A 47 14.45 10.46 -2.27
C GLY A 47 15.92 10.35 -2.65
N ILE A 48 16.78 11.05 -1.92
CA ILE A 48 18.21 11.14 -2.23
C ILE A 48 19.03 11.01 -0.95
N LEU A 49 20.10 10.22 -0.99
CA LEU A 49 21.16 10.22 0.01
C LEU A 49 22.51 10.51 -0.66
N GLN A 50 23.22 11.52 -0.17
CA GLN A 50 24.52 11.96 -0.69
C GLN A 50 25.68 11.51 0.21
N ASN A 51 26.92 11.77 -0.23
CA ASN A 51 28.14 11.60 0.55
C ASN A 51 28.43 10.15 1.02
N LEU A 52 27.97 9.16 0.26
CA LEU A 52 28.36 7.76 0.45
C LEU A 52 29.74 7.50 -0.19
N LYS A 53 30.55 6.69 0.47
CA LYS A 53 31.83 6.22 -0.08
C LYS A 53 31.57 5.22 -1.22
N LEU A 54 32.56 5.05 -2.11
CA LEU A 54 32.54 3.95 -3.09
C LEU A 54 32.41 2.60 -2.38
N GLY A 55 31.65 1.69 -2.97
CA GLY A 55 31.39 0.36 -2.41
C GLY A 55 29.99 -0.15 -2.69
N SER A 56 29.70 -1.33 -2.15
CA SER A 56 28.42 -2.04 -2.28
C SER A 56 27.52 -1.82 -1.06
N TYR A 57 26.25 -1.55 -1.33
CA TYR A 57 25.23 -1.23 -0.35
C TYR A 57 23.91 -1.93 -0.70
N TYR A 58 22.95 -1.85 0.21
CA TYR A 58 21.55 -2.10 -0.09
C TYR A 58 20.65 -1.08 0.60
N ALA A 59 19.53 -0.76 -0.03
CA ALA A 59 18.40 -0.10 0.60
C ALA A 59 17.44 -1.16 1.15
N LEU A 60 16.86 -0.91 2.32
CA LEU A 60 15.82 -1.73 2.92
C LEU A 60 14.71 -0.80 3.39
N GLU A 61 13.47 -1.08 3.01
CA GLU A 61 12.35 -0.29 3.53
C GLU A 61 12.14 -0.62 5.01
N GLU A 62 12.20 0.41 5.85
CA GLU A 62 11.96 0.34 7.29
C GLU A 62 10.53 0.75 7.63
N LYS A 63 9.92 1.61 6.80
CA LYS A 63 8.56 2.10 6.94
C LYS A 63 7.92 2.30 5.57
N ALA A 64 6.82 1.61 5.32
CA ALA A 64 5.98 1.82 4.15
C ALA A 64 5.23 3.16 4.27
N PRO A 65 4.94 3.82 3.14
CA PRO A 65 4.05 4.97 3.16
C PRO A 65 2.59 4.53 3.35
N ALA A 66 1.68 5.49 3.53
CA ALA A 66 0.27 5.22 3.76
C ALA A 66 -0.36 4.43 2.59
N GLY A 67 -1.11 3.38 2.91
CA GLY A 67 -1.81 2.55 1.94
C GLY A 67 -0.95 1.47 1.28
N TYR A 68 0.30 1.26 1.70
CA TYR A 68 1.20 0.26 1.11
C TYR A 68 1.64 -0.82 2.10
N VAL A 69 1.91 -2.02 1.58
CA VAL A 69 2.49 -3.13 2.33
C VAL A 69 4.01 -2.97 2.36
N LEU A 70 4.61 -3.01 3.55
CA LEU A 70 6.06 -2.91 3.74
C LEU A 70 6.83 -3.94 2.91
N ASN A 71 7.74 -3.46 2.07
CA ASN A 71 8.61 -4.30 1.28
C ASN A 71 9.93 -4.59 1.99
N THR A 72 10.04 -5.78 2.58
CA THR A 72 11.24 -6.21 3.32
C THR A 72 12.36 -6.74 2.42
N THR A 73 12.27 -6.56 1.10
CA THR A 73 13.31 -6.99 0.15
C THR A 73 14.50 -6.04 0.22
N LYS A 74 15.72 -6.60 0.31
CA LYS A 74 16.96 -5.81 0.20
C LYS A 74 17.19 -5.43 -1.26
N LEU A 75 17.35 -4.14 -1.53
CA LEU A 75 17.55 -3.58 -2.87
C LEU A 75 19.04 -3.21 -3.04
N PRO A 76 19.85 -4.06 -3.69
CA PRO A 76 21.29 -3.84 -3.79
C PRO A 76 21.61 -2.70 -4.76
N PHE A 77 22.64 -1.91 -4.44
CA PHE A 77 23.23 -0.94 -5.35
C PHE A 77 24.73 -0.77 -5.09
N GLU A 78 25.45 -0.21 -6.05
CA GLU A 78 26.90 -0.05 -5.95
C GLU A 78 27.33 1.33 -6.45
N LEU A 79 28.25 1.96 -5.72
CA LEU A 79 28.92 3.19 -6.14
C LEU A 79 30.33 2.85 -6.62
N LYS A 80 30.54 2.95 -7.93
CA LYS A 80 31.81 2.64 -8.59
C LYS A 80 32.53 3.91 -9.02
N TYR A 81 33.86 3.80 -9.08
CA TYR A 81 34.68 4.80 -9.73
C TYR A 81 34.27 4.97 -11.19
N ALA A 82 33.96 6.20 -11.59
CA ALA A 82 33.46 6.53 -12.92
C ALA A 82 34.51 7.21 -13.82
N GLY A 83 35.76 7.32 -13.36
CA GLY A 83 36.86 7.95 -14.09
C GLY A 83 37.37 9.23 -13.41
N GLN A 84 38.59 9.62 -13.77
CA GLN A 84 39.36 10.69 -13.12
C GLN A 84 38.77 12.09 -13.32
N THR A 85 37.89 12.25 -14.30
CA THR A 85 37.20 13.52 -14.61
C THR A 85 35.77 13.56 -14.05
N VAL A 86 35.28 12.49 -13.42
CA VAL A 86 33.93 12.43 -12.85
C VAL A 86 33.98 12.77 -11.37
N ALA A 87 33.49 13.96 -11.00
CA ALA A 87 33.51 14.43 -9.62
C ALA A 87 32.53 13.67 -8.71
N VAL A 88 31.40 13.20 -9.25
CA VAL A 88 30.34 12.53 -8.47
C VAL A 88 29.80 11.33 -9.23
N THR A 89 29.86 10.15 -8.61
CA THR A 89 29.17 8.96 -9.09
C THR A 89 27.83 8.81 -8.38
N THR A 90 26.79 8.40 -9.10
CA THR A 90 25.43 8.25 -8.57
C THR A 90 24.87 6.90 -8.97
N ALA A 91 24.38 6.14 -7.99
CA ALA A 91 23.54 4.97 -8.22
C ALA A 91 22.06 5.35 -8.14
N HIS A 92 21.23 4.62 -8.89
CA HIS A 92 19.77 4.72 -8.87
C HIS A 92 19.15 3.39 -8.45
N VAL A 93 18.05 3.45 -7.69
CA VAL A 93 17.25 2.29 -7.31
C VAL A 93 15.78 2.60 -7.56
N ASP A 94 15.13 1.75 -8.35
CA ASP A 94 13.69 1.72 -8.51
C ASP A 94 13.08 0.64 -7.62
N THR A 95 11.92 0.92 -7.05
CA THR A 95 11.16 -0.06 -6.26
C THR A 95 9.66 0.14 -6.42
N ALA A 96 8.91 -0.94 -6.22
CA ALA A 96 7.47 -0.94 -6.31
C ALA A 96 6.87 -1.72 -5.14
N ASP A 97 5.88 -1.12 -4.49
CA ASP A 97 5.18 -1.73 -3.36
C ASP A 97 3.75 -2.13 -3.69
N GLN A 98 3.31 -3.16 -2.98
CA GLN A 98 1.95 -3.64 -3.10
C GLN A 98 1.00 -2.73 -2.31
N GLU A 99 -0.03 -2.25 -2.98
CA GLU A 99 -1.13 -1.52 -2.36
C GLU A 99 -1.88 -2.42 -1.38
N GLN A 100 -2.22 -1.86 -0.21
CA GLN A 100 -3.13 -2.50 0.73
C GLN A 100 -4.55 -2.49 0.16
N ARG A 101 -5.29 -3.55 0.46
CA ARG A 101 -6.70 -3.69 0.11
C ARG A 101 -7.51 -4.09 1.35
N GLY A 102 -8.74 -3.59 1.42
CA GLY A 102 -9.67 -3.82 2.50
C GLY A 102 -10.63 -5.00 2.27
N THR A 103 -11.37 -5.33 3.32
CA THR A 103 -12.56 -6.19 3.26
C THR A 103 -13.70 -5.52 4.00
N ALA A 104 -14.87 -5.43 3.37
CA ALA A 104 -16.10 -5.02 4.01
C ALA A 104 -16.94 -6.26 4.33
N THR A 105 -17.51 -6.30 5.54
CA THR A 105 -18.43 -7.36 5.96
C THR A 105 -19.75 -6.74 6.40
N ILE A 106 -20.83 -7.19 5.77
CA ILE A 106 -22.20 -6.87 6.16
C ILE A 106 -22.70 -8.00 7.04
N GLU A 107 -23.14 -7.67 8.26
CA GLU A 107 -23.85 -8.60 9.14
C GLU A 107 -25.32 -8.18 9.21
N LYS A 108 -26.21 -9.05 8.73
CA LYS A 108 -27.64 -8.83 8.80
C LYS A 108 -28.16 -9.34 10.14
N VAL A 109 -28.70 -8.42 10.92
CA VAL A 109 -29.38 -8.70 12.18
C VAL A 109 -30.87 -8.42 12.08
N ASP A 110 -31.65 -9.09 12.91
CA ASP A 110 -33.00 -8.70 13.28
C ASP A 110 -32.95 -7.49 14.23
N ALA A 111 -33.93 -6.59 14.10
CA ALA A 111 -33.97 -5.34 14.87
C ALA A 111 -34.27 -5.56 16.36
N VAL A 112 -34.92 -6.67 16.72
CA VAL A 112 -35.31 -7.00 18.09
C VAL A 112 -34.44 -8.13 18.64
N THR A 113 -34.21 -9.18 17.84
CA THR A 113 -33.54 -10.41 18.29
C THR A 113 -32.06 -10.51 17.90
N GLY A 114 -31.49 -9.47 17.27
CA GLY A 114 -30.08 -9.41 16.93
C GLY A 114 -29.69 -10.46 15.89
N LYS A 115 -28.70 -11.32 16.18
CA LYS A 115 -28.21 -12.34 15.22
C LYS A 115 -29.19 -13.51 15.01
N GLN A 116 -30.28 -13.57 15.78
CA GLN A 116 -31.30 -14.61 15.66
C GLN A 116 -32.46 -14.08 14.80
N PRO A 117 -32.97 -14.86 13.83
CA PRO A 117 -34.19 -14.49 13.13
C PRO A 117 -35.42 -14.56 14.05
N GLN A 118 -36.41 -13.70 13.79
CA GLN A 118 -37.68 -13.74 14.51
C GLN A 118 -38.64 -14.80 13.92
N GLY A 119 -39.04 -15.77 14.73
CA GLY A 119 -39.96 -16.84 14.32
C GLY A 119 -39.38 -17.70 13.19
N ALA A 120 -40.15 -17.87 12.11
CA ALA A 120 -39.72 -18.63 10.93
C ALA A 120 -38.98 -17.78 9.87
N ALA A 121 -38.61 -16.53 10.21
CA ALA A 121 -37.86 -15.66 9.30
C ALA A 121 -36.44 -16.19 9.04
N SER A 122 -35.79 -15.62 8.02
CA SER A 122 -34.39 -15.88 7.71
C SER A 122 -33.63 -14.57 7.53
N LEU A 123 -32.39 -14.52 8.00
CA LEU A 123 -31.47 -13.40 7.77
C LEU A 123 -30.60 -13.62 6.50
N ASN A 124 -30.78 -14.77 5.83
CA ASN A 124 -30.11 -15.14 4.58
C ASN A 124 -30.92 -14.68 3.36
N GLY A 125 -30.23 -14.54 2.23
CA GLY A 125 -30.84 -14.17 0.95
C GLY A 125 -31.09 -12.67 0.80
N ALA A 126 -30.71 -11.84 1.78
CA ALA A 126 -30.81 -10.39 1.65
C ALA A 126 -29.70 -9.90 0.71
N VAL A 127 -30.08 -9.18 -0.34
CA VAL A 127 -29.15 -8.60 -1.31
C VAL A 127 -28.78 -7.19 -0.86
N TYR A 128 -27.49 -6.87 -0.95
CA TYR A 128 -26.94 -5.55 -0.72
C TYR A 128 -26.04 -5.17 -1.88
N GLU A 129 -26.10 -3.90 -2.26
CA GLU A 129 -25.24 -3.30 -3.24
C GLU A 129 -24.24 -2.40 -2.55
N LEU A 130 -22.95 -2.71 -2.71
CA LEU A 130 -21.84 -1.92 -2.18
C LEU A 130 -21.45 -0.88 -3.21
N TYR A 131 -21.47 0.39 -2.81
CA TYR A 131 -21.11 1.53 -3.62
C TYR A 131 -19.86 2.21 -3.06
N ARG A 132 -19.02 2.71 -3.96
CA ARG A 132 -17.95 3.64 -3.62
C ARG A 132 -18.57 5.02 -3.39
N ALA A 133 -18.23 5.66 -2.27
CA ALA A 133 -18.84 6.91 -1.85
C ALA A 133 -18.40 8.11 -2.71
N ALA A 134 -17.18 8.06 -3.26
CA ALA A 134 -16.61 9.17 -4.03
C ALA A 134 -17.34 9.46 -5.35
N ASP A 135 -17.93 8.44 -5.98
CA ASP A 135 -18.48 8.51 -7.33
C ASP A 135 -19.83 7.79 -7.50
N ASP A 136 -20.42 7.31 -6.40
CA ASP A 136 -21.64 6.48 -6.39
C ASP A 136 -21.56 5.27 -7.34
N LYS A 137 -20.35 4.76 -7.60
CA LYS A 137 -20.14 3.62 -8.48
C LYS A 137 -20.45 2.32 -7.75
N LEU A 138 -21.31 1.50 -8.35
CA LEU A 138 -21.56 0.13 -7.87
C LEU A 138 -20.26 -0.70 -7.97
N VAL A 139 -19.79 -1.19 -6.83
CA VAL A 139 -18.60 -2.05 -6.71
C VAL A 139 -19.02 -3.51 -6.85
N LYS A 140 -20.00 -3.93 -6.06
CA LYS A 140 -20.44 -5.33 -6.00
C LYS A 140 -21.85 -5.45 -5.42
N SER A 141 -22.64 -6.38 -5.96
CA SER A 141 -23.84 -6.89 -5.29
C SER A 141 -23.49 -8.18 -4.54
N VAL A 142 -23.91 -8.28 -3.28
CA VAL A 142 -23.67 -9.43 -2.41
C VAL A 142 -24.96 -9.90 -1.74
N THR A 143 -25.06 -11.21 -1.52
CA THR A 143 -26.21 -11.84 -0.87
C THR A 143 -25.78 -12.44 0.45
N THR A 144 -26.56 -12.21 1.51
CA THR A 144 -26.25 -12.77 2.82
C THR A 144 -26.40 -14.28 2.84
N ALA A 145 -25.40 -14.96 3.41
CA ALA A 145 -25.42 -16.36 3.76
C ALA A 145 -24.89 -16.50 5.19
N ASN A 146 -25.54 -17.33 6.00
CA ASN A 146 -25.27 -17.42 7.44
C ASN A 146 -25.21 -16.03 8.11
N ASN A 147 -26.21 -15.21 7.83
CA ASN A 147 -26.41 -13.86 8.37
C ASN A 147 -25.36 -12.83 7.94
N SER A 148 -24.42 -13.15 7.04
CA SER A 148 -23.38 -12.21 6.62
C SER A 148 -23.06 -12.28 5.13
N ALA A 149 -22.41 -11.23 4.63
CA ALA A 149 -21.80 -11.18 3.31
C ALA A 149 -20.50 -10.38 3.39
N SER A 150 -19.48 -10.75 2.61
CA SER A 150 -18.21 -10.04 2.59
C SER A 150 -17.77 -9.71 1.16
N VAL A 151 -17.14 -8.55 1.00
CA VAL A 151 -16.44 -8.14 -0.22
C VAL A 151 -15.00 -7.86 0.15
N SER A 152 -14.08 -8.66 -0.40
CA SER A 152 -12.64 -8.53 -0.19
C SER A 152 -11.96 -7.95 -1.42
N GLY A 153 -10.73 -7.45 -1.22
CA GLY A 153 -9.96 -6.84 -2.30
C GLY A 153 -10.45 -5.45 -2.66
N LEU A 154 -11.12 -4.76 -1.74
CA LEU A 154 -11.51 -3.37 -1.94
C LEU A 154 -10.28 -2.48 -1.92
N GLU A 155 -10.24 -1.48 -2.80
CA GLU A 155 -9.29 -0.39 -2.65
C GLU A 155 -9.56 0.33 -1.31
N LEU A 156 -8.56 0.99 -0.75
CA LEU A 156 -8.78 1.82 0.43
C LEU A 156 -9.56 3.05 -0.02
N ASP A 157 -10.82 3.11 0.37
CA ASP A 157 -11.73 4.21 0.05
C ASP A 157 -12.93 4.17 1.01
N ASP A 158 -13.80 5.16 0.88
CA ASP A 158 -15.08 5.22 1.57
C ASP A 158 -16.15 4.47 0.77
N TYR A 159 -16.94 3.64 1.48
CA TYR A 159 -17.99 2.82 0.89
C TYR A 159 -19.27 2.87 1.70
N TYR A 160 -20.41 2.67 1.03
CA TYR A 160 -21.71 2.50 1.68
C TYR A 160 -22.52 1.40 1.00
N CYS A 161 -23.48 0.83 1.73
CA CYS A 161 -24.37 -0.21 1.20
C CYS A 161 -25.78 0.34 0.95
N LYS A 162 -26.42 -0.07 -0.14
CA LYS A 162 -27.86 0.06 -0.40
C LYS A 162 -28.50 -1.33 -0.44
N LYS A 163 -29.80 -1.39 -0.16
CA LYS A 163 -30.61 -2.61 -0.21
C LYS A 163 -31.57 -2.53 -1.39
#